data_AF-K1MRG7-F1
#
_entry.id   AF-K1MRG7-F1
#
_cell.length_a   1.000
_cell.length_b   1.000
_cell.length_c   1.000
_cell.angle_alpha   90.00
_cell.angle_beta   90.00
_cell.angle_gamma   90.00
#
_symmetry.space_group_name_H-M   'P 1'
#
loop_
_entity.id
_entity.type
_entity.pdbx_description
1 polymer ?
#
loop_
_entity_poly.entity_id
_entity_poly.type
_entity_poly.pdbx_seq_one_letter_code
_entity_poly.pdbx_strand_id
1 'polypeptide(L)'
;MELTNYQRALVIIHKLEDRFGSISKVPESNPKMQEIHRLLPMGRQSEDKNYARTEELNYLGYSNAHIAQVTHHGQATINSYFEKHSIKPKQIFYYKVVAPDHSTTYYADTLIHLYKIIFKKKIANNNYAKIHFLKQGYAVRTGKIIWMNVMDNSYYCVKNSSNLYIKNGLDSYMNSKA
;
A
#
# COMPACT_ATOMS: atom_id res chain seq x y z
N MET A 1 -46.34 11.83 -1.33
CA MET A 1 -45.07 11.09 -1.44
C MET A 1 -44.00 12.13 -1.68
N GLU A 2 -43.07 12.34 -0.74
CA GLU A 2 -42.03 13.36 -0.89
C GLU A 2 -41.02 12.95 -1.96
N LEU A 3 -40.63 13.88 -2.81
CA LEU A 3 -39.62 13.64 -3.85
C LEU A 3 -38.26 13.40 -3.18
N THR A 4 -37.60 12.31 -3.59
CA THR A 4 -36.22 12.03 -3.17
C THR A 4 -35.28 13.15 -3.64
N ASN A 5 -34.14 13.34 -2.97
CA ASN A 5 -33.14 14.32 -3.38
C ASN A 5 -32.67 14.12 -4.83
N TYR A 6 -32.59 12.87 -5.29
CA TYR A 6 -32.28 12.54 -6.68
C TYR A 6 -33.35 13.04 -7.66
N GLN A 7 -34.63 12.78 -7.38
CA GLN A 7 -35.73 13.28 -8.20
C GLN A 7 -35.80 14.81 -8.21
N ARG A 8 -35.52 15.46 -7.07
CA ARG A 8 -35.43 16.92 -6.97
C ARG A 8 -34.29 17.48 -7.81
N ALA A 9 -33.11 16.84 -7.78
CA ALA A 9 -31.96 17.24 -8.58
C ALA A 9 -32.21 17.07 -10.09
N LEU A 10 -32.81 15.94 -10.51
CA LEU A 10 -33.16 15.70 -11.91
C LEU A 10 -34.08 16.78 -12.49
N VAL A 11 -35.09 17.22 -11.72
CA VAL A 11 -35.97 18.32 -12.14
C VAL A 11 -35.20 19.63 -12.34
N ILE A 12 -34.18 19.88 -11.53
CA ILE A 12 -33.33 21.08 -11.67
C ILE A 12 -32.41 20.94 -12.89
N ILE A 13 -31.83 19.76 -13.11
CA ILE A 13 -30.95 19.45 -14.25
C ILE A 13 -31.71 19.66 -15.56
N HIS A 14 -32.90 19.08 -15.73
CA HIS A 14 -33.69 19.25 -16.95
C HIS A 14 -34.02 20.71 -17.24
N LYS A 15 -34.39 21.49 -16.22
CA LYS A 15 -34.63 22.94 -16.38
C LYS A 15 -33.38 23.73 -16.79
N LEU A 16 -32.20 23.24 -16.43
CA LEU A 16 -30.94 23.85 -16.84
C LEU A 16 -30.55 23.42 -18.25
N GLU A 17 -30.77 22.16 -18.62
CA GLU A 17 -30.58 21.65 -19.97
C GLU A 17 -31.49 22.34 -20.98
N ASP A 18 -32.77 22.57 -20.65
CA ASP A 18 -33.70 23.31 -21.50
C ASP A 18 -33.21 24.75 -21.77
N ARG A 19 -32.53 25.36 -20.80
CA ARG A 19 -32.09 26.76 -20.88
C ARG A 19 -30.71 26.93 -21.52
N PHE A 20 -29.78 26.03 -21.25
CA PHE A 20 -28.38 26.13 -21.66
C PHE A 20 -28.00 25.12 -22.74
N GLY A 21 -28.94 24.25 -23.14
CA GLY A 21 -28.75 23.14 -24.08
C GLY A 21 -27.96 21.96 -23.50
N SER A 22 -27.22 22.15 -22.41
CA SER A 22 -26.52 21.10 -21.67
C SER A 22 -26.16 21.60 -20.27
N ILE A 23 -26.19 20.70 -19.29
CA ILE A 23 -25.76 21.00 -17.92
C ILE A 23 -24.29 21.44 -17.85
N SER A 24 -23.44 20.98 -18.78
CA SER A 24 -22.01 21.33 -18.82
C SER A 24 -21.74 22.78 -19.25
N LYS A 25 -22.74 23.45 -19.81
CA LYS A 25 -22.66 24.86 -20.25
C LYS A 25 -23.17 25.84 -19.19
N VAL A 26 -23.62 25.33 -18.04
CA VAL A 26 -24.11 26.15 -16.94
C VAL A 26 -22.90 26.68 -16.15
N PRO A 27 -22.81 28.01 -15.92
CA PRO A 27 -21.75 28.56 -15.08
C PRO A 27 -21.77 27.97 -13.66
N GLU A 28 -20.62 27.65 -13.09
CA GLU A 28 -20.53 27.07 -11.73
C GLU A 28 -21.10 28.00 -10.63
N SER A 29 -21.09 29.32 -10.88
CA SER A 29 -21.70 30.31 -10.00
C SER A 29 -23.24 30.28 -10.00
N ASN A 30 -23.87 29.47 -10.86
CA ASN A 30 -25.31 29.36 -10.95
C ASN A 30 -25.89 28.76 -9.65
N PRO A 31 -26.81 29.45 -8.95
CA PRO A 31 -27.38 28.96 -7.69
C PRO A 31 -28.10 27.61 -7.82
N LYS A 32 -28.66 27.30 -8.99
CA LYS A 32 -29.29 25.99 -9.24
C LYS A 32 -28.25 24.87 -9.38
N MET A 33 -27.06 25.19 -9.88
CA MET A 33 -25.95 24.24 -9.95
C MET A 33 -25.43 23.95 -8.54
N GLN A 34 -25.28 24.98 -7.70
CA GLN A 34 -24.94 24.83 -6.29
C GLN A 34 -25.99 24.01 -5.52
N GLU A 35 -27.28 24.20 -5.82
CA GLU A 35 -28.36 23.41 -5.23
C GLU A 35 -28.33 21.94 -5.68
N ILE A 36 -27.98 21.64 -6.94
CA ILE A 36 -27.73 20.27 -7.40
C ILE A 36 -26.60 19.64 -6.60
N HIS A 37 -25.47 20.35 -6.39
CA HIS A 37 -24.35 19.86 -5.58
C HIS A 37 -24.71 19.64 -4.11
N ARG A 38 -25.70 20.36 -3.59
CA ARG A 38 -26.22 20.18 -2.23
C ARG A 38 -27.15 18.97 -2.12
N LEU A 39 -28.05 18.80 -3.10
CA LEU A 39 -29.04 17.72 -3.15
C LEU A 39 -28.40 16.37 -3.49
N LEU A 40 -27.47 16.39 -4.44
CA LEU A 40 -26.57 15.32 -4.79
C LEU A 40 -25.19 15.77 -4.33
N PRO A 41 -24.85 15.57 -3.04
CA PRO A 41 -23.47 15.71 -2.64
C PRO A 41 -22.69 14.77 -3.54
N MET A 42 -21.99 15.34 -4.51
CA MET A 42 -20.89 14.67 -5.18
C MET A 42 -19.85 14.48 -4.08
N GLY A 43 -20.08 13.50 -3.20
CA GLY A 43 -19.01 12.88 -2.46
C GLY A 43 -17.99 12.58 -3.53
N ARG A 44 -16.78 13.13 -3.40
CA ARG A 44 -15.67 12.98 -4.35
C ARG A 44 -15.60 11.51 -4.80
N GLN A 45 -16.28 11.19 -5.87
CA GLN A 45 -16.49 9.89 -6.49
C GLN A 45 -16.81 10.28 -7.92
N SER A 46 -16.17 9.76 -8.94
CA SER A 46 -15.13 8.76 -9.01
C SER A 46 -14.70 8.89 -10.45
N GLU A 47 -13.69 9.71 -10.72
CA GLU A 47 -12.89 9.40 -11.89
C GLU A 47 -12.00 8.27 -11.43
N ASP A 48 -12.04 7.15 -12.13
CA ASP A 48 -10.97 6.17 -12.19
C ASP A 48 -9.67 6.90 -12.53
N LYS A 49 -9.12 7.63 -11.56
CA LYS A 49 -7.75 8.12 -11.59
C LYS A 49 -6.96 6.85 -11.76
N ASN A 50 -6.34 6.71 -12.92
CA ASN A 50 -5.67 5.50 -13.34
C ASN A 50 -4.69 5.04 -12.24
N TYR A 51 -5.15 4.14 -11.36
CA TYR A 51 -4.40 3.66 -10.21
C TYR A 51 -3.30 2.68 -10.66
N ALA A 52 -3.09 2.49 -11.96
CA ALA A 52 -1.99 1.72 -12.52
C ALA A 52 -0.65 2.11 -11.90
N ARG A 53 -0.40 3.41 -11.68
CA ARG A 53 0.84 3.85 -11.01
C ARG A 53 0.88 3.44 -9.53
N THR A 54 -0.25 3.49 -8.84
CA THR A 54 -0.40 3.03 -7.46
C THR A 54 -0.16 1.51 -7.35
N GLU A 55 -0.74 0.73 -8.27
CA GLU A 55 -0.56 -0.71 -8.36
C GLU A 55 0.88 -1.09 -8.69
N GLU A 56 1.51 -0.41 -9.66
CA GLU A 56 2.92 -0.60 -10.02
C GLU A 56 3.86 -0.31 -8.84
N LEU A 57 3.66 0.80 -8.13
CA LEU A 57 4.48 1.12 -6.97
C LEU A 57 4.27 0.12 -5.83
N ASN A 58 3.05 -0.39 -5.64
CA ASN A 58 2.81 -1.49 -4.69
C ASN A 58 3.45 -2.80 -5.16
N TYR A 59 3.44 -3.08 -6.46
CA TYR A 59 4.07 -4.23 -7.08
C TYR A 59 5.57 -4.25 -6.74
N LEU A 60 6.25 -3.11 -6.91
CA LEU A 60 7.66 -2.90 -6.54
C LEU A 60 7.91 -2.89 -5.02
N GLY A 61 6.87 -2.70 -4.22
CA GLY A 61 6.88 -2.77 -2.76
C GLY A 61 7.19 -1.46 -2.04
N TYR A 62 6.80 -0.34 -2.63
CA TYR A 62 6.82 0.96 -1.94
C TYR A 62 5.73 1.02 -0.86
N SER A 63 5.96 1.82 0.20
CA SER A 63 4.96 2.02 1.26
C SER A 63 3.79 2.87 0.79
N ASN A 64 2.61 2.66 1.36
CA ASN A 64 1.40 3.44 1.07
C ASN A 64 1.63 4.96 1.25
N ALA A 65 2.43 5.36 2.25
CA ALA A 65 2.79 6.76 2.45
C ALA A 65 3.62 7.33 1.28
N HIS A 66 4.57 6.56 0.74
CA HIS A 66 5.34 6.97 -0.43
C HIS A 66 4.47 7.00 -1.69
N ILE A 67 3.62 5.99 -1.86
CA ILE A 67 2.67 5.92 -2.97
C ILE A 67 1.75 7.14 -2.94
N ALA A 68 1.17 7.47 -1.78
CA ALA A 68 0.32 8.64 -1.58
C ALA A 68 1.03 9.94 -1.97
N GLN A 69 2.29 10.11 -1.54
CA GLN A 69 3.11 11.26 -1.87
C GLN A 69 3.35 11.39 -3.39
N VAL A 70 3.74 10.30 -4.05
CA VAL A 70 4.11 10.30 -5.49
C VAL A 70 2.88 10.40 -6.40
N THR A 71 1.73 9.89 -5.95
CA THR A 71 0.47 9.92 -6.73
C THR A 71 -0.42 11.12 -6.39
N HIS A 72 0.05 12.01 -5.51
CA HIS A 72 -0.71 13.17 -5.03
C HIS A 72 -2.10 12.77 -4.50
N HIS A 73 -2.13 11.66 -3.74
CA HIS A 73 -3.31 11.15 -3.07
C HIS A 73 -3.16 11.23 -1.56
N GLY A 74 -4.27 11.27 -0.84
CA GLY A 74 -4.25 11.09 0.61
C GLY A 74 -3.85 9.66 0.94
N GLN A 75 -3.09 9.45 2.02
CA GLN A 75 -2.75 8.10 2.48
C GLN A 75 -4.01 7.28 2.82
N ALA A 76 -5.05 7.92 3.37
CA ALA A 76 -6.34 7.28 3.61
C ALA A 76 -6.99 6.80 2.30
N THR A 77 -6.90 7.58 1.22
CA THR A 77 -7.39 7.20 -0.11
C THR A 77 -6.67 5.96 -0.65
N ILE A 78 -5.34 5.90 -0.53
CA ILE A 78 -4.56 4.73 -0.95
C ILE A 78 -4.94 3.49 -0.12
N ASN A 79 -5.09 3.63 1.20
CA ASN A 79 -5.49 2.53 2.07
C ASN A 79 -6.88 2.00 1.70
N SER A 80 -7.88 2.88 1.55
CA SER A 80 -9.24 2.49 1.15
C SER A 80 -9.27 1.84 -0.23
N TYR A 81 -8.45 2.30 -1.17
CA TYR A 81 -8.30 1.67 -2.47
C TYR A 81 -7.72 0.25 -2.35
N PHE A 82 -6.66 0.04 -1.57
CA PHE A 82 -6.08 -1.29 -1.36
C PHE A 82 -7.06 -2.24 -0.69
N GLU A 83 -7.81 -1.78 0.31
CA GLU A 83 -8.85 -2.57 0.97
C GLU A 83 -9.95 -2.96 0.00
N LYS A 84 -10.50 -1.99 -0.77
CA LYS A 84 -11.56 -2.23 -1.75
C LYS A 84 -11.14 -3.24 -2.83
N HIS A 85 -9.89 -3.21 -3.25
CA HIS A 85 -9.36 -4.07 -4.32
C HIS A 85 -8.57 -5.28 -3.80
N SER A 86 -8.60 -5.56 -2.49
CA SER A 86 -7.86 -6.67 -1.86
C SER A 86 -6.35 -6.68 -2.17
N ILE A 87 -5.77 -5.50 -2.42
CA ILE A 87 -4.35 -5.34 -2.71
C ILE A 87 -3.58 -5.40 -1.39
N LYS A 88 -2.72 -6.42 -1.24
CA LYS A 88 -1.88 -6.53 -0.05
C LYS A 88 -0.67 -5.59 -0.16
N PRO A 89 -0.46 -4.68 0.82
CA PRO A 89 0.75 -3.89 0.87
C PRO A 89 1.95 -4.78 1.17
N LYS A 90 3.05 -4.55 0.47
CA LYS A 90 4.31 -5.21 0.77
C LYS A 90 5.03 -4.47 1.89
N GLN A 91 5.63 -5.22 2.81
CA GLN A 91 6.37 -4.61 3.91
C GLN A 91 7.72 -4.08 3.43
N ILE A 92 8.23 -3.11 4.18
CA ILE A 92 9.62 -2.67 4.09
C ILE A 92 10.45 -3.55 5.02
N PHE A 93 11.65 -3.92 4.56
CA PHE A 93 12.65 -4.58 5.38
C PHE A 93 13.70 -3.56 5.81
N TYR A 94 14.19 -3.68 7.04
CA TYR A 94 15.22 -2.78 7.59
C TYR A 94 16.57 -3.45 7.75
N TYR A 95 16.62 -4.77 7.65
CA TYR A 95 17.81 -5.57 7.90
C TYR A 95 18.05 -6.55 6.77
N LYS A 96 19.30 -6.60 6.29
CA LYS A 96 19.86 -7.67 5.47
C LYS A 96 20.86 -8.44 6.31
N VAL A 97 20.66 -9.73 6.48
CA VAL A 97 21.53 -10.62 7.27
C VAL A 97 22.08 -11.71 6.36
N VAL A 98 23.40 -11.85 6.28
CA VAL A 98 24.08 -12.83 5.43
C VAL A 98 24.69 -13.91 6.31
N ALA A 99 24.45 -15.17 5.96
CA ALA A 99 25.00 -16.32 6.67
C ALA A 99 26.54 -16.36 6.58
N PRO A 100 27.22 -17.00 7.54
CA PRO A 100 28.70 -17.04 7.60
C PRO A 100 29.34 -17.68 6.36
N ASP A 101 28.66 -18.66 5.76
CA ASP A 101 29.07 -19.36 4.55
C ASP A 101 28.72 -18.61 3.26
N HIS A 102 28.09 -17.44 3.37
CA HIS A 102 27.57 -16.62 2.27
C HIS A 102 26.54 -17.31 1.35
N SER A 103 26.08 -18.52 1.70
CA SER A 103 25.10 -19.28 0.91
C SER A 103 23.71 -18.67 0.98
N THR A 104 23.40 -18.02 2.10
CA THR A 104 22.05 -17.61 2.45
C THR A 104 21.98 -16.14 2.85
N THR A 105 21.03 -15.42 2.28
CA THR A 105 20.68 -14.05 2.67
C THR A 105 19.26 -14.00 3.22
N TYR A 106 19.09 -13.30 4.34
CA TYR A 106 17.81 -13.06 5.00
C TYR A 106 17.46 -11.57 5.00
N TYR A 107 16.19 -11.26 4.77
CA TYR A 107 15.65 -9.90 4.87
C TYR A 107 14.56 -9.82 5.95
N ALA A 108 14.64 -8.82 6.82
CA ALA A 108 13.74 -8.70 7.96
C ALA A 108 13.37 -7.25 8.30
N ASP A 109 12.15 -7.06 8.81
CA ASP A 109 11.70 -5.82 9.46
C ASP A 109 12.40 -5.63 10.82
N THR A 110 12.58 -6.73 11.58
CA THR A 110 13.29 -6.71 12.87
C THR A 110 14.22 -7.90 13.03
N LEU A 111 15.37 -7.68 13.68
CA LEU A 111 16.34 -8.72 13.98
C LEU A 111 15.85 -9.68 15.05
N ILE A 112 15.09 -9.20 16.05
CA ILE A 112 14.52 -10.07 17.09
C ILE A 112 13.61 -11.14 16.48
N HIS A 113 12.83 -10.77 15.47
CA HIS A 113 11.89 -11.67 14.83
C HIS A 113 12.63 -12.70 13.99
N LEU A 114 13.58 -12.25 13.17
CA LEU A 114 14.41 -13.14 12.38
C LEU A 114 15.19 -14.12 13.25
N TYR A 115 15.79 -13.63 14.34
CA TYR A 115 16.53 -14.47 15.28
C TYR A 115 15.63 -15.54 15.92
N LYS A 116 14.41 -15.17 16.30
CA LYS A 116 13.41 -16.13 16.80
C LYS A 116 13.08 -17.19 15.76
N ILE A 117 12.95 -16.83 14.48
CA ILE A 117 12.61 -17.79 13.43
C ILE A 117 13.77 -18.76 13.17
N ILE A 118 15.00 -18.25 13.04
CA ILE A 118 16.19 -19.04 12.71
C ILE A 118 16.61 -19.93 13.90
N PHE A 119 16.75 -19.36 15.09
CA PHE A 119 17.31 -20.06 16.25
C PHE A 119 16.27 -20.57 17.26
N LYS A 120 14.98 -20.33 17.01
CA LYS A 120 13.87 -20.68 17.91
C LYS A 120 14.04 -20.13 19.34
N LYS A 121 14.75 -19.01 19.47
CA LYS A 121 15.07 -18.35 20.75
C LYS A 121 14.59 -16.90 20.76
N LYS A 122 14.03 -16.47 21.90
CA LYS A 122 13.65 -15.07 22.09
C LYS A 122 14.87 -14.24 22.48
N ILE A 123 14.95 -13.02 21.97
CA ILE A 123 15.93 -12.00 22.37
C ILE A 123 15.19 -10.72 22.74
N ALA A 124 15.72 -9.98 23.73
CA ALA A 124 15.09 -8.80 24.28
C ALA A 124 14.90 -7.66 23.27
N ASN A 125 15.90 -7.36 22.42
CA ASN A 125 15.81 -6.27 21.45
C ASN A 125 16.77 -6.46 20.26
N ASN A 126 16.63 -5.60 19.24
CA ASN A 126 17.39 -5.69 17.99
C ASN A 126 18.92 -5.55 18.20
N ASN A 127 19.37 -4.77 19.19
CA ASN A 127 20.80 -4.59 19.46
C ASN A 127 21.43 -5.88 19.98
N TYR A 128 20.78 -6.55 20.94
CA TYR A 128 21.22 -7.87 21.38
C TYR A 128 21.17 -8.88 20.23
N ALA A 129 20.09 -8.89 19.43
CA ALA A 129 19.97 -9.81 18.31
C ALA A 129 21.12 -9.60 17.31
N LYS A 130 21.46 -8.35 16.99
CA LYS A 130 22.61 -8.01 16.15
C LYS A 130 23.91 -8.56 16.73
N ILE A 131 24.18 -8.36 18.02
CA ILE A 131 25.38 -8.89 18.68
C ILE A 131 25.43 -10.41 18.56
N HIS A 132 24.32 -11.10 18.80
CA HIS A 132 24.25 -12.56 18.69
C HIS A 132 24.48 -13.07 17.26
N PHE A 133 23.90 -12.42 16.25
CA PHE A 133 24.18 -12.72 14.84
C PHE A 133 25.67 -12.56 14.53
N LEU A 134 26.27 -11.42 14.90
CA LEU A 134 27.69 -11.15 14.65
C LEU A 134 28.61 -12.18 15.34
N LYS A 135 28.31 -12.56 16.57
CA LYS A 135 29.06 -13.60 17.31
C LYS A 135 29.01 -14.98 16.63
N GLN A 136 27.96 -15.25 15.87
CA GLN A 136 27.79 -16.50 15.12
C GLN A 136 28.34 -16.39 13.68
N GLY A 137 29.06 -15.31 13.36
CA GLY A 137 29.68 -15.10 12.05
C GLY A 137 28.76 -14.51 10.98
N TYR A 138 27.53 -14.13 11.32
CA TYR A 138 26.63 -13.51 10.34
C TYR A 138 27.01 -12.05 10.11
N ALA A 139 26.87 -11.57 8.87
CA ALA A 139 26.99 -10.14 8.57
C ALA A 139 25.61 -9.47 8.61
N VAL A 140 25.49 -8.34 9.32
CA VAL A 140 24.22 -7.59 9.46
C VAL A 140 24.36 -6.20 8.88
N ARG A 141 23.54 -5.87 7.89
CA ARG A 141 23.42 -4.52 7.30
C ARG A 141 22.04 -3.94 7.57
N THR A 142 22.01 -2.65 7.88
CA THR A 142 20.77 -1.88 8.14
C THR A 142 20.49 -0.93 7.00
N GLY A 143 19.23 -0.81 6.60
CA GLY A 143 18.79 0.12 5.58
C GLY A 143 17.37 -0.17 5.13
N LYS A 144 16.69 0.84 4.58
CA LYS A 144 15.34 0.69 4.03
C LYS A 144 15.40 -0.11 2.73
N ILE A 145 14.85 -1.31 2.73
CA ILE A 145 14.86 -2.25 1.58
C ILE A 145 13.41 -2.53 1.21
N ILE A 146 13.02 -2.14 0.00
CA ILE A 146 11.71 -2.44 -0.58
C ILE A 146 11.75 -3.78 -1.35
N TRP A 147 10.59 -4.31 -1.71
CA TRP A 147 10.47 -5.63 -2.30
C TRP A 147 11.31 -5.84 -3.57
N MET A 148 11.36 -4.86 -4.48
CA MET A 148 12.19 -4.94 -5.69
C MET A 148 13.71 -5.03 -5.42
N ASN A 149 14.17 -4.63 -4.23
CA ASN A 149 15.58 -4.70 -3.83
C ASN A 149 15.94 -5.97 -3.05
N VAL A 150 14.95 -6.79 -2.70
CA VAL A 150 15.19 -8.13 -2.14
C VAL A 150 15.70 -9.00 -3.29
N MET A 151 16.80 -9.72 -3.10
CA MET A 151 17.36 -10.58 -4.14
C MET A 151 16.53 -11.85 -4.29
N ASP A 152 16.43 -12.36 -5.51
CA ASP A 152 15.83 -13.69 -5.75
C ASP A 152 16.66 -14.79 -5.06
N ASN A 153 16.01 -15.92 -4.77
CA ASN A 153 16.51 -17.04 -3.97
C ASN A 153 16.95 -16.66 -2.55
N SER A 154 16.62 -15.45 -2.08
CA SER A 154 16.84 -15.05 -0.69
C SER A 154 15.62 -15.29 0.17
N TYR A 155 15.86 -15.44 1.48
CA TYR A 155 14.81 -15.62 2.46
C TYR A 155 14.36 -14.29 3.02
N TYR A 156 13.09 -14.19 3.38
CA TYR A 156 12.58 -13.03 4.09
C TYR A 156 11.50 -13.42 5.09
N CYS A 157 11.41 -12.65 6.18
CA CYS A 157 10.36 -12.85 7.18
C CYS A 157 9.32 -11.73 7.09
N VAL A 158 8.04 -12.12 7.01
CA VAL A 158 6.94 -11.16 7.08
C VAL A 158 6.61 -10.87 8.54
N LYS A 159 6.29 -9.61 8.86
CA LYS A 159 5.90 -9.18 10.20
C LYS A 159 4.77 -10.10 10.72
N ASN A 160 4.92 -10.56 11.96
CA ASN A 160 4.01 -11.50 12.63
C ASN A 160 3.90 -12.91 12.01
N SER A 161 4.67 -13.24 10.98
CA SER A 161 4.72 -14.60 10.44
C SER A 161 5.79 -15.44 11.12
N SER A 162 5.46 -16.66 11.54
CA SER A 162 6.45 -17.58 12.15
C SER A 162 7.34 -18.31 11.13
N ASN A 163 7.14 -18.04 9.83
CA ASN A 163 7.80 -18.74 8.73
C ASN A 163 8.74 -17.81 7.97
N LEU A 164 9.75 -18.42 7.35
CA LEU A 164 10.51 -17.80 6.28
C LEU A 164 9.80 -18.04 4.95
N TYR A 165 9.96 -17.08 4.05
CA TYR A 165 9.51 -17.15 2.67
C TYR A 165 10.70 -16.99 1.76
N ILE A 166 10.62 -17.54 0.56
CA ILE A 166 11.67 -17.43 -0.46
C ILE A 166 11.19 -16.48 -1.55
N LYS A 167 12.06 -15.57 -1.97
CA LYS A 167 11.78 -14.71 -3.11
C LYS A 167 12.14 -15.42 -4.42
N ASN A 168 11.17 -15.58 -5.31
CA ASN A 168 11.31 -16.18 -6.64
C ASN A 168 10.66 -15.26 -7.68
N GLY A 169 11.19 -14.05 -7.84
CA GLY A 169 10.59 -13.00 -8.67
C GLY A 169 9.65 -12.08 -7.89
N LEU A 170 9.10 -11.06 -8.56
CA LEU A 170 8.30 -10.02 -7.93
C LEU A 170 6.91 -10.50 -7.49
N ASP A 171 6.36 -11.52 -8.13
CA ASP A 171 5.06 -12.11 -7.81
C ASP A 171 5.08 -13.10 -6.64
N SER A 172 6.26 -13.42 -6.10
CA SER A 172 6.40 -14.47 -5.07
C SER A 172 6.09 -13.99 -3.65
N TYR A 173 5.70 -12.72 -3.45
CA TYR A 173 5.50 -12.16 -2.12
C TYR A 173 4.41 -12.89 -1.34
N MET A 174 4.82 -13.65 -0.33
CA MET A 174 4.01 -14.50 0.57
C MET A 174 3.43 -15.76 -0.10
N ASN A 175 3.85 -16.06 -1.33
CA ASN A 175 3.35 -17.19 -2.11
C ASN A 175 4.25 -18.43 -2.03
N SER A 176 5.51 -18.28 -1.60
CA SER A 176 6.48 -19.39 -1.49
C SER A 176 7.02 -19.50 -0.07
N LYS A 177 6.61 -20.54 0.66
CA LYS A 177 7.14 -20.86 1.99
C LYS A 177 8.44 -21.65 1.86
N ALA A 178 9.41 -21.34 2.72
CA ALA A 178 10.63 -22.12 2.92
C ALA A 178 10.35 -23.38 3.74
#